data_AF-A0A0J0XTU3-F1
#
_entry.id   AF-A0A0J0XTU3-F1
#
_cell.length_a   1.000
_cell.length_b   1.000
_cell.length_c   1.000
_cell.angle_alpha   90.00
_cell.angle_beta   90.00
_cell.angle_gamma   90.00
#
_symmetry.space_group_name_H-M   'P 1'
#
loop_
_entity.id
_entity.type
_entity.pdbx_description
1 polymer ?
#
loop_
_entity_poly.entity_id
_entity_poly.type
_entity_poly.pdbx_seq_one_letter_code
_entity_poly.pdbx_strand_id
1 'polypeptide(L)'
;MSVDVDHRRPSPRLSEDSPSPRASAEPAPPPDLFPSLSTLDSGRENTLENLAQHAVELHDNAIDPVGDVNDIGLANFHHEDNSFFTATGEARFGMLEDEEKREVYAEYDGALESDAATAVANAVEASRGEYRRKRRREEDGVVGPVENGDPIDPIKMKKDSHKEVERRRRENINEGIMEIVSQVPGGSDPKVGKGILLKRASDYMSSLKAKCDQYNVDLSAKEREKQEYVTELDRTRAMLEKAEAGAAKWESAWRDAEDRVAQANFELEAAKKRIAELEREKEREREREREREREKDEEEENAEA
;
A
#
# COMPACT_ATOMS: atom_id res chain seq x y z
N MET A 1 -2.32 22.59 63.20
CA MET A 1 -3.68 22.31 62.70
C MET A 1 -3.56 20.99 61.94
N SER A 2 -3.47 19.82 62.58
CA SER A 2 -4.40 19.13 63.49
C SER A 2 -5.82 19.03 62.95
N VAL A 3 -6.10 17.93 62.25
CA VAL A 3 -7.22 16.97 62.46
C VAL A 3 -6.95 15.77 61.54
N ASP A 4 -6.45 14.64 62.03
CA ASP A 4 -7.21 13.46 62.48
C ASP A 4 -8.66 13.37 61.97
N VAL A 5 -9.03 12.27 61.31
CA VAL A 5 -10.00 11.30 61.84
C VAL A 5 -10.03 10.04 60.96
N ASP A 6 -10.00 8.94 61.68
CA ASP A 6 -9.84 7.56 61.29
C ASP A 6 -11.20 6.81 61.14
N HIS A 7 -11.12 5.63 60.54
CA HIS A 7 -12.01 4.46 60.73
C HIS A 7 -13.47 4.49 60.18
N ARG A 8 -13.75 3.53 59.28
CA ARG A 8 -14.77 2.46 59.46
C ARG A 8 -14.83 1.49 58.26
N ARG A 9 -14.35 0.26 58.48
CA ARG A 9 -14.97 -0.97 57.93
C ARG A 9 -16.01 -1.47 58.92
N PRO A 10 -17.07 -2.16 58.46
CA PRO A 10 -17.19 -3.57 58.84
C PRO A 10 -17.76 -4.49 57.73
N SER A 11 -17.03 -5.59 57.51
CA SER A 11 -17.40 -7.02 57.52
C SER A 11 -18.70 -7.59 56.91
N PRO A 12 -18.68 -8.90 56.54
CA PRO A 12 -19.55 -9.53 55.55
C PRO A 12 -20.79 -10.19 56.18
N ARG A 13 -21.85 -10.38 55.38
CA ARG A 13 -22.98 -11.23 55.76
C ARG A 13 -22.93 -12.55 54.98
N LEU A 14 -22.60 -13.60 55.72
CA LEU A 14 -22.99 -14.97 55.48
C LEU A 14 -24.49 -15.10 55.75
N SER A 15 -25.21 -15.77 54.84
CA SER A 15 -26.46 -16.45 55.15
C SER A 15 -26.44 -17.78 54.42
N GLU A 16 -26.18 -18.82 55.21
CA GLU A 16 -26.57 -20.19 54.90
C GLU A 16 -28.09 -20.28 54.94
N ASP A 17 -28.69 -20.95 53.96
CA ASP A 17 -29.94 -21.68 54.21
C ASP A 17 -29.98 -22.95 53.35
N SER A 18 -30.42 -24.01 54.01
CA SER A 18 -30.32 -25.43 53.64
C SER A 18 -31.53 -25.95 52.84
N PRO A 19 -31.50 -27.23 52.36
CA PRO A 19 -32.19 -27.65 51.13
C PRO A 19 -33.47 -28.49 51.34
N SER A 20 -34.40 -28.45 50.36
CA SER A 20 -35.29 -29.55 49.89
C SER A 20 -36.48 -29.03 49.06
N PRO A 21 -37.23 -29.86 48.29
CA PRO A 21 -36.96 -31.20 47.75
C PRO A 21 -37.15 -31.29 46.21
N ARG A 22 -36.74 -32.45 45.67
CA ARG A 22 -37.00 -32.96 44.31
C ARG A 22 -38.35 -32.54 43.73
N ALA A 23 -38.31 -31.73 42.67
CA ALA A 23 -39.36 -31.66 41.66
C ALA A 23 -38.80 -32.22 40.35
N SER A 24 -39.62 -33.03 39.70
CA SER A 24 -39.37 -33.81 38.51
C SER A 24 -38.73 -33.00 37.38
N ALA A 25 -37.67 -33.57 36.79
CA ALA A 25 -37.01 -33.05 35.61
C ALA A 25 -37.94 -33.16 34.39
N GLU A 26 -38.48 -32.03 33.98
CA GLU A 26 -38.99 -31.79 32.64
C GLU A 26 -37.78 -31.34 31.77
N PRO A 27 -37.57 -31.88 30.56
CA PRO A 27 -36.43 -31.47 29.73
C PRO A 27 -36.62 -30.02 29.29
N ALA A 28 -35.67 -29.16 29.69
CA ALA A 28 -35.62 -27.78 29.25
C ALA A 28 -35.58 -27.71 27.71
N PRO A 29 -36.36 -26.80 27.08
CA PRO A 29 -36.21 -26.53 25.66
C PRO A 29 -34.79 -26.02 25.38
N PRO A 30 -34.22 -26.34 24.19
CA PRO A 30 -32.89 -25.86 23.83
C PRO A 30 -32.84 -24.33 23.93
N PRO A 31 -31.71 -23.75 24.37
CA PRO A 31 -31.56 -22.30 24.35
C PRO A 31 -31.78 -21.81 22.92
N ASP A 32 -32.61 -20.79 22.74
CA ASP A 32 -32.85 -20.13 21.46
C ASP A 32 -31.50 -19.71 20.84
N LEU A 33 -30.99 -20.55 19.95
CA LEU A 33 -29.67 -20.44 19.31
C LEU A 33 -29.65 -19.49 18.10
N PHE A 34 -30.75 -18.75 17.91
CA PHE A 34 -30.84 -17.68 16.93
C PHE A 34 -31.31 -16.42 17.66
N PRO A 35 -30.44 -15.42 17.90
CA PRO A 35 -30.96 -14.09 18.18
C PRO A 35 -31.85 -13.71 16.99
N SER A 36 -33.12 -13.42 17.26
CA SER A 36 -34.03 -12.94 16.24
C SER A 36 -33.38 -11.76 15.51
N LEU A 37 -33.28 -11.88 14.18
CA LEU A 37 -32.75 -10.88 13.24
C LEU A 37 -33.49 -9.52 13.30
N SER A 38 -34.48 -9.36 14.17
CA SER A 38 -35.25 -8.14 14.40
C SER A 38 -34.66 -7.20 15.47
N THR A 39 -33.51 -7.52 16.08
CA THR A 39 -32.88 -6.69 17.14
C THR A 39 -31.46 -6.21 16.81
N LEU A 40 -31.08 -6.22 15.53
CA LEU A 40 -29.93 -5.48 15.04
C LEU A 40 -30.33 -4.02 14.81
N ASP A 41 -30.21 -3.26 15.89
CA ASP A 41 -29.62 -1.92 15.91
C ASP A 41 -29.91 -1.01 14.69
N SER A 42 -30.95 -0.20 14.84
CA SER A 42 -31.31 0.95 14.01
C SER A 42 -30.26 2.08 14.01
N GLY A 43 -29.04 1.85 14.51
CA GLY A 43 -27.92 2.78 14.48
C GLY A 43 -26.97 2.66 13.27
N ARG A 44 -27.10 1.62 12.43
CA ARG A 44 -26.14 1.34 11.33
C ARG A 44 -26.62 1.61 9.91
N GLU A 45 -27.88 1.99 9.72
CA GLU A 45 -28.42 2.28 8.39
C GLU A 45 -27.85 3.57 7.78
N ASN A 46 -27.18 4.42 8.57
CA ASN A 46 -26.63 5.68 8.09
C ASN A 46 -25.25 5.57 7.42
N THR A 47 -24.53 4.44 7.47
CA THR A 47 -23.16 4.39 6.89
C THR A 47 -23.16 4.10 5.39
N LEU A 48 -24.09 3.26 4.91
CA LEU A 48 -24.25 2.97 3.49
C LEU A 48 -24.89 4.14 2.73
N GLU A 49 -25.83 4.85 3.35
CA GLU A 49 -26.44 6.04 2.76
C GLU A 49 -25.47 7.23 2.72
N ASN A 50 -24.59 7.38 3.73
CA ASN A 50 -23.49 8.34 3.70
C ASN A 50 -22.40 7.98 2.67
N LEU A 51 -22.10 6.68 2.47
CA LEU A 51 -21.17 6.23 1.44
C LEU A 51 -21.72 6.49 0.02
N ALA A 52 -23.03 6.33 -0.17
CA ALA A 52 -23.69 6.63 -1.44
C ALA A 52 -23.78 8.14 -1.72
N GLN A 53 -24.04 8.97 -0.71
CA GLN A 53 -24.07 10.43 -0.86
C GLN A 53 -22.68 11.03 -1.16
N HIS A 54 -21.60 10.50 -0.55
CA HIS A 54 -20.24 10.96 -0.82
C HIS A 54 -19.71 10.53 -2.21
N ALA A 55 -20.24 9.43 -2.77
CA ALA A 55 -19.91 9.00 -4.14
C ALA A 55 -20.58 9.88 -5.21
N VAL A 56 -21.73 10.50 -4.92
CA VAL A 56 -22.43 11.42 -5.83
C VAL A 56 -21.78 12.80 -5.84
N GLU A 57 -21.29 13.31 -4.70
CA GLU A 57 -20.60 14.61 -4.63
C GLU A 57 -19.23 14.65 -5.35
N LEU A 58 -18.60 13.50 -5.58
CA LEU A 58 -17.36 13.41 -6.37
C LEU A 58 -17.59 13.54 -7.88
N HIS A 59 -18.84 13.44 -8.36
CA HIS A 59 -19.14 13.46 -9.79
C HIS A 59 -19.53 14.85 -10.33
N ASP A 60 -19.82 15.82 -9.45
CA ASP A 60 -20.27 17.17 -9.83
C ASP A 60 -19.15 18.23 -9.85
N ASN A 61 -17.94 17.90 -9.39
CA ASN A 61 -16.75 18.77 -9.48
C ASN A 61 -15.77 18.36 -10.60
N ALA A 62 -16.22 17.57 -11.57
CA ALA A 62 -15.46 17.25 -12.77
C ALA A 62 -15.33 18.50 -13.66
N ILE A 63 -14.24 19.24 -13.43
CA ILE A 63 -13.68 20.22 -14.35
C ILE A 63 -13.42 19.51 -15.69
N ASP A 64 -13.83 20.17 -16.78
CA ASP A 64 -13.78 19.69 -18.17
C ASP A 64 -12.47 18.97 -18.56
N PRO A 65 -12.53 17.88 -19.35
CA PRO A 65 -11.34 17.19 -19.85
C PRO A 65 -10.69 18.01 -20.97
N VAL A 66 -9.68 18.80 -20.63
CA VAL A 66 -8.77 19.38 -21.63
C VAL A 66 -7.79 18.29 -22.06
N GLY A 67 -7.99 17.82 -23.30
CA GLY A 67 -6.92 17.52 -24.26
C GLY A 67 -5.89 16.46 -23.88
N ASP A 68 -6.10 15.26 -24.39
CA ASP A 68 -5.11 14.38 -25.04
C ASP A 68 -3.62 14.73 -24.80
N VAL A 69 -3.00 14.14 -23.77
CA VAL A 69 -1.55 14.15 -23.54
C VAL A 69 -1.01 12.72 -23.68
N ASN A 70 -1.28 12.10 -24.82
CA ASN A 70 -0.63 10.87 -25.25
C ASN A 70 0.55 11.19 -26.19
N ASP A 71 1.50 12.02 -25.74
CA ASP A 71 2.74 12.24 -26.49
C ASP A 71 3.90 12.78 -25.63
N ILE A 72 4.21 12.10 -24.52
CA ILE A 72 5.51 12.24 -23.87
C ILE A 72 6.18 10.88 -23.90
N GLY A 73 7.08 10.71 -24.86
CA GLY A 73 7.88 9.52 -25.07
C GLY A 73 8.63 9.11 -23.81
N LEU A 74 8.17 8.02 -23.19
CA LEU A 74 8.95 7.19 -22.30
C LEU A 74 10.07 6.53 -23.11
N ALA A 75 11.23 7.19 -23.13
CA ALA A 75 12.46 6.56 -23.55
C ALA A 75 12.81 5.43 -22.56
N ASN A 76 12.87 4.20 -23.08
CA ASN A 76 13.45 3.05 -22.41
C ASN A 76 14.88 3.36 -21.97
N PHE A 77 15.08 3.64 -20.69
CA PHE A 77 16.41 3.61 -20.08
C PHE A 77 16.78 2.16 -19.83
N HIS A 78 17.75 1.67 -20.61
CA HIS A 78 18.33 0.35 -20.44
C HIS A 78 18.97 0.23 -19.05
N HIS A 79 18.57 -0.83 -18.35
CA HIS A 79 19.08 -1.28 -17.06
C HIS A 79 20.46 -1.92 -17.24
N GLU A 80 21.54 -1.14 -17.25
CA GLU A 80 22.88 -1.67 -16.98
C GLU A 80 23.60 -0.68 -16.04
N ASP A 81 24.10 -1.23 -14.93
CA ASP A 81 25.00 -0.61 -13.94
C ASP A 81 24.46 0.51 -13.05
N ASN A 82 23.50 0.18 -12.17
CA ASN A 82 23.13 1.04 -11.04
C ASN A 82 23.54 0.41 -9.71
N SER A 83 24.85 0.37 -9.45
CA SER A 83 25.43 -0.03 -8.14
C SER A 83 25.41 1.10 -7.09
N PHE A 84 24.78 2.24 -7.41
CA PHE A 84 24.87 3.47 -6.61
C PHE A 84 23.73 3.65 -5.59
N PHE A 85 22.64 2.90 -5.69
CA PHE A 85 21.48 3.02 -4.79
C PHE A 85 21.15 1.68 -4.12
N THR A 86 20.90 1.71 -2.81
CA THR A 86 20.34 0.56 -2.08
C THR A 86 18.82 0.50 -2.24
N ALA A 87 18.23 -0.67 -2.00
CA ALA A 87 16.80 -0.93 -2.18
C ALA A 87 15.85 -0.08 -1.30
N THR A 88 16.38 0.74 -0.40
CA THR A 88 15.62 1.66 0.47
C THR A 88 15.66 3.12 0.04
N GLY A 89 16.37 3.47 -1.06
CA GLY A 89 16.37 4.83 -1.61
C GLY A 89 17.18 5.86 -0.81
N GLU A 90 18.04 5.43 0.12
CA GLU A 90 18.99 6.32 0.79
C GLU A 90 20.28 6.42 -0.03
N ALA A 91 20.71 7.67 -0.30
CA ALA A 91 21.96 7.93 -1.02
C ALA A 91 23.16 7.48 -0.18
N ARG A 92 23.99 6.59 -0.74
CA ARG A 92 25.20 6.00 -0.13
C ARG A 92 26.37 7.00 -0.08
N PHE A 93 26.12 8.25 0.32
CA PHE A 93 27.14 9.32 0.31
C PHE A 93 27.83 9.54 1.68
N GLY A 94 27.44 8.78 2.71
CA GLY A 94 27.83 9.07 4.09
C GLY A 94 28.82 8.12 4.77
N MET A 95 29.16 6.97 4.20
CA MET A 95 29.98 5.95 4.89
C MET A 95 31.01 5.31 3.96
N LEU A 96 32.02 6.08 3.60
CA LEU A 96 33.31 5.54 3.17
C LEU A 96 34.30 5.87 4.28
N GLU A 97 34.95 4.84 4.82
CA GLU A 97 35.98 4.98 5.85
C GLU A 97 37.15 5.82 5.30
N ASP A 98 37.82 6.56 6.19
CA ASP A 98 38.80 7.60 5.84
C ASP A 98 40.02 7.06 5.05
N GLU A 99 40.20 5.75 5.00
CA GLU A 99 41.28 5.07 4.27
C GLU A 99 40.98 4.94 2.76
N GLU A 100 39.73 4.63 2.37
CA GLU A 100 39.34 4.49 0.96
C GLU A 100 39.22 5.85 0.24
N LYS A 101 38.85 6.91 0.97
CA LYS A 101 38.87 8.27 0.41
C LYS A 101 40.29 8.70 0.01
N ARG A 102 41.31 8.26 0.75
CA ARG A 102 42.68 8.72 0.54
C ARG A 102 43.31 8.16 -0.74
N GLU A 103 42.97 6.93 -1.12
CA GLU A 103 43.41 6.34 -2.40
C GLU A 103 42.73 6.99 -3.60
N VAL A 104 41.41 7.24 -3.54
CA VAL A 104 40.68 7.88 -4.64
C VAL A 104 41.12 9.33 -4.87
N TYR A 105 41.43 10.09 -3.81
CA TYR A 105 41.96 11.44 -3.95
C TYR A 105 43.42 11.48 -4.43
N ALA A 106 44.24 10.48 -4.12
CA ALA A 106 45.64 10.42 -4.59
C ALA A 106 45.74 10.09 -6.10
N GLU A 107 44.83 9.29 -6.64
CA GLU A 107 44.75 9.00 -8.08
C GLU A 107 44.26 10.21 -8.88
N TYR A 108 43.36 11.01 -8.31
CA TYR A 108 42.82 12.20 -8.98
C TYR A 108 43.76 13.43 -8.99
N ASP A 109 44.56 13.65 -7.93
CA ASP A 109 45.51 14.77 -7.90
C ASP A 109 46.70 14.57 -8.86
N GLY A 110 47.15 13.33 -9.08
CA GLY A 110 48.24 13.04 -10.02
C GLY A 110 47.89 13.26 -11.49
N ALA A 111 46.63 13.04 -11.89
CA ALA A 111 46.17 13.24 -13.27
C ALA A 111 45.89 14.72 -13.61
N LEU A 112 45.43 15.51 -12.64
CA LEU A 112 45.14 16.93 -12.83
C LEU A 112 46.41 17.78 -13.01
N GLU A 113 47.50 17.44 -12.34
CA GLU A 113 48.76 18.19 -12.49
C GLU A 113 49.47 17.91 -13.82
N SER A 114 49.44 16.68 -14.35
CA SER A 114 50.08 16.37 -15.64
C SER A 114 49.32 16.98 -16.82
N ASP A 115 47.99 16.98 -16.78
CA ASP A 115 47.17 17.49 -17.89
C ASP A 115 47.09 19.01 -17.86
N ALA A 116 47.05 19.64 -16.68
CA ALA A 116 47.12 21.10 -16.57
C ALA A 116 48.49 21.64 -16.99
N ALA A 117 49.60 20.99 -16.59
CA ALA A 117 50.94 21.38 -17.04
C ALA A 117 51.10 21.23 -18.56
N THR A 118 50.59 20.15 -19.13
CA THR A 118 50.63 19.90 -20.58
C THR A 118 49.73 20.88 -21.35
N ALA A 119 48.54 21.19 -20.83
CA ALA A 119 47.64 22.18 -21.42
C ALA A 119 48.20 23.60 -21.38
N VAL A 120 48.85 23.98 -20.28
CA VAL A 120 49.54 25.28 -20.15
C VAL A 120 50.75 25.34 -21.09
N ALA A 121 51.54 24.27 -21.18
CA ALA A 121 52.66 24.19 -22.14
C ALA A 121 52.19 24.34 -23.59
N ASN A 122 51.12 23.62 -23.97
CA ASN A 122 50.50 23.70 -25.29
C ASN A 122 49.91 25.09 -25.56
N ALA A 123 49.28 25.73 -24.57
CA ALA A 123 48.74 27.08 -24.70
C ALA A 123 49.84 28.15 -24.84
N VAL A 124 50.96 27.99 -24.12
CA VAL A 124 52.14 28.86 -24.24
C VAL A 124 52.83 28.67 -25.59
N GLU A 125 52.90 27.45 -26.11
CA GLU A 125 53.46 27.15 -27.42
C GLU A 125 52.56 27.66 -28.56
N ALA A 126 51.24 27.50 -28.44
CA ALA A 126 50.25 28.09 -29.34
C ALA A 126 50.33 29.63 -29.36
N SER A 127 50.46 30.26 -28.18
CA SER A 127 50.63 31.71 -28.04
C SER A 127 51.95 32.19 -28.68
N ARG A 128 53.05 31.44 -28.51
CA ARG A 128 54.33 31.74 -29.18
C ARG A 128 54.23 31.60 -30.70
N GLY A 129 53.46 30.63 -31.20
CA GLY A 129 53.17 30.44 -32.62
C GLY A 129 52.36 31.58 -33.24
N GLU A 130 51.37 32.11 -32.53
CA GLU A 130 50.55 33.25 -32.99
C GLU A 130 51.34 34.55 -33.07
N TYR A 131 52.17 34.86 -32.07
CA TYR A 131 53.05 36.05 -32.13
C TYR A 131 54.07 35.96 -33.27
N ARG A 132 54.59 34.76 -33.57
CA ARG A 132 55.52 34.54 -34.69
C ARG A 132 54.82 34.67 -36.05
N ARG A 133 53.56 34.22 -36.18
CA ARG A 133 52.73 34.43 -37.39
C ARG A 133 52.36 35.90 -37.59
N LYS A 134 52.12 36.65 -36.52
CA LYS A 134 51.81 38.08 -36.59
C LYS A 134 52.99 38.91 -37.09
N ARG A 135 54.21 38.58 -36.65
CA ARG A 135 55.44 39.27 -37.06
C ARG A 135 55.88 38.94 -38.49
N ARG A 136 55.59 37.72 -39.00
CA ARG A 136 55.85 37.35 -40.40
C ARG A 136 54.85 37.97 -41.39
N ARG A 137 53.65 38.36 -40.91
CA ARG A 137 52.62 39.04 -41.72
C ARG A 137 52.87 40.55 -41.89
N GLU A 138 53.85 41.12 -41.18
CA GLU A 138 54.24 42.53 -41.32
C GLU A 138 55.31 42.74 -42.41
N GLU A 139 56.01 41.68 -42.86
CA GLU A 139 57.04 41.77 -43.91
C GLU A 139 56.50 41.42 -45.31
N ASP A 140 55.51 40.53 -45.42
CA ASP A 140 54.72 40.36 -46.63
C ASP A 140 53.50 41.26 -46.50
N GLY A 141 53.36 42.27 -47.36
CA GLY A 141 52.27 43.27 -47.35
C GLY A 141 50.87 42.65 -47.48
N VAL A 142 50.38 42.02 -46.41
CA VAL A 142 49.04 41.46 -46.34
C VAL A 142 48.09 42.61 -46.07
N VAL A 143 47.55 43.11 -47.17
CA VAL A 143 46.35 43.95 -47.21
C VAL A 143 45.34 43.36 -46.22
N GLY A 144 44.85 44.21 -45.31
CA GLY A 144 43.79 43.84 -44.37
C GLY A 144 42.55 43.30 -45.12
N PRO A 145 41.59 42.68 -44.43
CA PRO A 145 40.38 42.17 -45.09
C PRO A 145 39.78 43.29 -45.94
N VAL A 146 39.60 43.04 -47.24
CA VAL A 146 39.07 44.00 -48.21
C VAL A 146 37.66 43.53 -48.54
N GLU A 147 36.66 44.37 -48.28
CA GLU A 147 35.28 44.15 -48.70
C GLU A 147 34.99 45.20 -49.77
N ASN A 148 34.66 44.76 -50.98
CA ASN A 148 34.36 45.62 -52.14
C ASN A 148 35.48 46.58 -52.61
N GLY A 149 36.74 46.28 -52.32
CA GLY A 149 37.90 47.01 -52.88
C GLY A 149 38.42 48.18 -52.05
N ASP A 150 37.76 48.54 -50.95
CA ASP A 150 38.23 49.57 -50.03
C ASP A 150 38.85 48.95 -48.76
N PRO A 151 39.94 49.53 -48.20
CA PRO A 151 40.50 49.07 -46.93
C PRO A 151 39.46 49.17 -45.82
N ILE A 152 39.05 48.04 -45.27
CA ILE A 152 38.08 48.04 -44.18
C ILE A 152 38.75 48.65 -42.95
N ASP A 153 38.27 49.83 -42.53
CA ASP A 153 38.72 50.44 -41.29
C ASP A 153 38.51 49.45 -40.13
N PRO A 154 39.58 48.96 -39.47
CA PRO A 154 39.47 47.97 -38.40
C PRO A 154 38.66 48.49 -37.19
N ILE A 155 38.53 49.82 -37.09
CA ILE A 155 37.67 50.50 -36.11
C ILE A 155 36.19 50.33 -36.45
N LYS A 156 35.81 50.33 -37.74
CA LYS A 156 34.43 50.10 -38.19
C LYS A 156 34.04 48.63 -38.00
N MET A 157 34.91 47.67 -38.36
CA MET A 157 34.66 46.24 -38.11
C MET A 157 34.41 45.93 -36.63
N LYS A 158 35.23 46.49 -35.73
CA LYS A 158 35.04 46.30 -34.29
C LYS A 158 33.73 46.88 -33.79
N LYS A 159 33.32 48.03 -34.32
CA LYS A 159 32.04 48.67 -33.98
C LYS A 159 30.85 47.85 -34.48
N ASP A 160 30.89 47.34 -35.70
CA ASP A 160 29.78 46.56 -36.26
C ASP A 160 29.71 45.15 -35.68
N SER A 161 30.87 44.54 -35.39
CA SER A 161 30.94 43.31 -34.60
C SER A 161 30.35 43.49 -33.19
N HIS A 162 30.66 44.59 -32.50
CA HIS A 162 30.08 44.87 -31.19
C HIS A 162 28.56 45.09 -31.24
N LYS A 163 28.04 45.75 -32.28
CA LYS A 163 26.59 45.91 -32.50
C LYS A 163 25.91 44.57 -32.77
N GLU A 164 26.52 43.71 -33.57
CA GLU A 164 25.99 42.37 -33.87
C GLU A 164 25.92 41.50 -32.62
N VAL A 165 26.96 41.53 -31.78
CA VAL A 165 26.96 40.85 -30.48
C VAL A 165 25.82 41.36 -29.59
N GLU A 166 25.64 42.67 -29.49
CA GLU A 166 24.56 43.24 -28.68
C GLU A 166 23.17 42.96 -29.27
N ARG A 167 23.02 42.89 -30.61
CA ARG A 167 21.78 42.48 -31.27
C ARG A 167 21.41 41.04 -30.88
N ARG A 168 22.34 40.09 -31.00
CA ARG A 168 22.11 38.69 -30.60
C ARG A 168 21.78 38.58 -29.12
N ARG A 169 22.47 39.32 -28.25
CA ARG A 169 22.16 39.36 -26.82
C ARG A 169 20.71 39.81 -26.57
N ARG A 170 20.24 40.83 -27.29
CA ARG A 170 18.85 41.31 -27.17
C ARG A 170 17.83 40.31 -27.69
N GLU A 171 18.15 39.63 -28.78
CA GLU A 171 17.30 38.58 -29.36
C GLU A 171 17.14 37.42 -28.38
N ASN A 172 18.24 36.87 -27.87
CA ASN A 172 18.21 35.79 -26.86
C ASN A 172 17.42 36.20 -25.60
N ILE A 173 17.56 37.44 -25.12
CA ILE A 173 16.78 37.93 -23.98
C ILE A 173 15.29 38.01 -24.31
N ASN A 174 14.95 38.50 -25.52
CA ASN A 174 13.55 38.60 -25.93
C ASN A 174 12.93 37.22 -26.09
N GLU A 175 13.66 36.24 -26.62
CA GLU A 175 13.25 34.84 -26.69
C GLU A 175 12.96 34.28 -25.28
N GLY A 176 13.87 34.45 -24.33
CA GLY A 176 13.64 34.02 -22.94
C GLY A 176 12.44 34.70 -22.27
N ILE A 177 12.16 35.96 -22.61
CA ILE A 177 10.94 36.64 -22.14
C ILE A 177 9.68 36.03 -22.76
N MET A 178 9.71 35.67 -24.05
CA MET A 178 8.58 35.03 -24.74
C MET A 178 8.28 33.63 -24.19
N GLU A 179 9.30 32.88 -23.77
CA GLU A 179 9.10 31.60 -23.09
C GLU A 179 8.38 31.77 -21.75
N ILE A 180 8.79 32.75 -20.93
CA ILE A 180 8.12 33.07 -19.66
C ILE A 180 6.66 33.48 -19.90
N VAL A 181 6.40 34.25 -20.97
CA VAL A 181 5.04 34.65 -21.36
C VAL A 181 4.13 33.44 -21.60
N SER A 182 4.63 32.36 -22.20
CA SER A 182 3.81 31.19 -22.51
C SER A 182 3.47 30.35 -21.27
N GLN A 183 4.37 30.31 -20.28
CA GLN A 183 4.22 29.49 -19.08
C GLN A 183 3.38 30.16 -17.98
N VAL A 184 3.31 31.48 -17.97
CA VAL A 184 2.62 32.24 -16.93
C VAL A 184 1.17 32.50 -17.34
N PRO A 185 0.18 32.17 -16.50
CA PRO A 185 -1.23 32.47 -16.78
C PRO A 185 -1.46 33.97 -17.03
N GLY A 186 -2.06 34.31 -18.17
CA GLY A 186 -2.28 35.70 -18.58
C GLY A 186 -0.98 36.45 -18.97
N GLY A 187 0.09 35.72 -19.28
CA GLY A 187 1.34 36.30 -19.80
C GLY A 187 1.21 36.79 -21.24
N SER A 188 0.32 36.19 -22.04
CA SER A 188 0.06 36.53 -23.45
C SER A 188 -0.74 37.82 -23.65
N ASP A 189 -1.16 38.47 -22.57
CA ASP A 189 -1.90 39.72 -22.62
C ASP A 189 -1.02 40.85 -23.18
N PRO A 190 -1.41 41.49 -24.31
CA PRO A 190 -0.60 42.53 -24.95
C PRO A 190 -0.44 43.81 -24.11
N LYS A 191 -1.17 43.92 -22.99
CA LYS A 191 -1.10 45.03 -22.03
C LYS A 191 -0.05 44.82 -20.93
N VAL A 192 0.55 43.63 -20.83
CA VAL A 192 1.50 43.31 -19.75
C VAL A 192 2.92 43.69 -20.18
N GLY A 193 3.47 44.73 -19.55
CA GLY A 193 4.85 45.12 -19.74
C GLY A 193 5.84 44.13 -19.12
N LYS A 194 7.09 44.13 -19.60
CA LYS A 194 8.17 43.22 -19.13
C LYS A 194 8.32 43.17 -17.61
N GLY A 195 8.19 44.32 -16.92
CA GLY A 195 8.30 44.37 -15.45
C GLY A 195 7.12 43.72 -14.72
N ILE A 196 5.90 43.84 -15.23
CA ILE A 196 4.70 43.23 -14.64
C ILE A 196 4.71 41.73 -14.87
N LEU A 197 5.13 41.29 -16.07
CA LEU A 197 5.28 39.87 -16.40
C LEU A 197 6.21 39.15 -15.40
N LEU A 198 7.40 39.70 -15.14
CA LEU A 198 8.37 39.08 -14.24
C LEU A 198 7.83 38.97 -12.80
N LYS A 199 7.11 39.99 -12.32
CA LYS A 199 6.45 39.93 -11.01
C LYS A 199 5.38 38.83 -10.98
N ARG A 200 4.54 38.76 -12.00
CA ARG A 200 3.49 37.73 -12.13
C ARG A 200 4.09 36.32 -12.22
N ALA A 201 5.22 36.16 -12.91
CA ALA A 201 5.94 34.89 -12.98
C ALA A 201 6.42 34.45 -11.58
N SER A 202 7.02 35.36 -10.82
CA SER A 202 7.45 35.10 -9.44
C SER A 202 6.27 34.71 -8.55
N ASP A 203 5.18 35.48 -8.59
CA ASP A 203 3.97 35.21 -7.81
C ASP A 203 3.36 33.85 -8.19
N TYR A 204 3.35 33.53 -9.48
CA TYR A 204 2.85 32.26 -9.99
C TYR A 204 3.70 31.08 -9.52
N MET A 205 5.03 31.18 -9.59
CA MET A 205 5.94 30.15 -9.06
C MET A 205 5.71 29.88 -7.57
N SER A 206 5.56 30.95 -6.77
CA SER A 206 5.24 30.80 -5.34
C SER A 206 3.89 30.12 -5.13
N SER A 207 2.88 30.48 -5.92
CA SER A 207 1.55 29.85 -5.86
C SER A 207 1.59 28.37 -6.26
N LEU A 208 2.37 28.01 -7.28
CA LEU A 208 2.55 26.63 -7.71
C LEU A 208 3.21 25.81 -6.63
N LYS A 209 4.28 26.33 -6.02
CA LYS A 209 4.94 25.66 -4.89
C LYS A 209 3.96 25.40 -3.75
N ALA A 210 3.19 26.40 -3.35
CA ALA A 210 2.18 26.26 -2.30
C ALA A 210 1.10 25.21 -2.67
N LYS A 211 0.65 25.18 -3.93
CA LYS A 211 -0.29 24.16 -4.42
C LYS A 211 0.31 22.76 -4.41
N CYS A 212 1.57 22.61 -4.82
CA CYS A 212 2.27 21.32 -4.77
C CYS A 212 2.43 20.84 -3.33
N ASP A 213 2.78 21.72 -2.40
CA ASP A 213 2.90 21.39 -0.98
C ASP A 213 1.55 20.95 -0.40
N GLN A 214 0.45 21.65 -0.75
CA GLN A 214 -0.90 21.25 -0.37
C GLN A 214 -1.29 19.89 -0.96
N TYR A 215 -1.02 19.67 -2.25
CA TYR A 215 -1.30 18.40 -2.91
C TYR A 215 -0.55 17.23 -2.26
N ASN A 216 0.70 17.44 -1.84
CA ASN A 216 1.47 16.43 -1.11
C ASN A 216 0.84 16.09 0.24
N VAL A 217 0.33 17.09 0.97
CA VAL A 217 -0.40 16.88 2.22
C VAL A 217 -1.67 16.07 1.96
N ASP A 218 -2.47 16.47 0.97
CA ASP A 218 -3.73 15.80 0.63
C ASP A 218 -3.48 14.35 0.18
N LEU A 219 -2.45 14.11 -0.63
CA LEU A 219 -2.03 12.78 -1.06
C LEU A 219 -1.62 11.91 0.12
N SER A 220 -0.81 12.46 1.04
CA SER A 220 -0.42 11.74 2.26
C SER A 220 -1.63 11.42 3.16
N ALA A 221 -2.65 12.27 3.16
CA ALA A 221 -3.88 12.04 3.89
C ALA A 221 -4.71 10.91 3.28
N LYS A 222 -4.87 10.92 1.95
CA LYS A 222 -5.56 9.85 1.21
C LYS A 222 -4.85 8.50 1.35
N GLU A 223 -3.52 8.47 1.32
CA GLU A 223 -2.79 7.21 1.48
C GLU A 223 -2.97 6.62 2.89
N ARG A 224 -3.06 7.48 3.93
CA ARG A 224 -3.36 7.03 5.29
C ARG A 224 -4.77 6.45 5.41
N GLU A 225 -5.77 7.14 4.85
CA GLU A 225 -7.16 6.66 4.85
C GLU A 225 -7.27 5.30 4.12
N LYS A 226 -6.60 5.17 2.98
CA LYS A 226 -6.48 3.90 2.26
C LYS A 226 -5.85 2.80 3.13
N GLN A 227 -4.79 3.11 3.88
CA GLN A 227 -4.20 2.14 4.82
C GLN A 227 -5.19 1.72 5.90
N GLU A 228 -5.96 2.65 6.47
CA GLU A 228 -7.01 2.35 7.45
C GLU A 228 -8.06 1.39 6.87
N TYR A 229 -8.55 1.64 5.65
CA TYR A 229 -9.49 0.73 4.98
C TYR A 229 -8.89 -0.66 4.74
N VAL A 230 -7.61 -0.76 4.35
CA VAL A 230 -6.93 -2.04 4.19
C VAL A 230 -6.90 -2.80 5.51
N THR A 231 -6.55 -2.13 6.62
CA THR A 231 -6.53 -2.78 7.94
C THR A 231 -7.91 -3.26 8.38
N GLU A 232 -8.98 -2.51 8.08
CA GLU A 232 -10.34 -2.92 8.41
C GLU A 232 -10.82 -4.09 7.53
N LEU A 233 -10.44 -4.13 6.25
CA LEU A 233 -10.70 -5.27 5.38
C LEU A 233 -9.98 -6.53 5.88
N ASP A 234 -8.73 -6.42 6.31
CA ASP A 234 -8.00 -7.56 6.84
C ASP A 234 -8.59 -8.05 8.17
N ARG A 235 -9.05 -7.12 9.01
CA ARG A 235 -9.79 -7.46 10.25
C ARG A 235 -11.07 -8.23 9.96
N THR A 236 -11.89 -7.74 9.02
CA THR A 236 -13.17 -8.38 8.67
C THR A 236 -12.95 -9.74 8.00
N ARG A 237 -11.94 -9.86 7.12
CA ARG A 237 -11.51 -11.15 6.56
C ARG A 237 -11.08 -12.14 7.64
N ALA A 238 -10.28 -11.72 8.61
CA ALA A 238 -9.86 -12.58 9.72
C ALA A 238 -11.04 -13.00 10.62
N MET A 239 -12.05 -12.16 10.79
CA MET A 239 -13.28 -12.54 11.51
C MET A 239 -14.08 -13.58 10.73
N LEU A 240 -14.22 -13.40 9.42
CA LEU A 240 -14.91 -14.33 8.54
C LEU A 240 -14.22 -15.70 8.52
N GLU A 241 -12.89 -15.73 8.36
CA GLU A 241 -12.10 -16.96 8.40
C GLU A 241 -12.28 -17.71 9.73
N LYS A 242 -12.29 -16.99 10.87
CA LYS A 242 -12.56 -17.60 12.18
C LYS A 242 -13.97 -18.17 12.28
N ALA A 243 -14.97 -17.50 11.71
CA ALA A 243 -16.35 -17.98 11.68
C ALA A 243 -16.47 -19.24 10.81
N GLU A 244 -15.86 -19.24 9.63
CA GLU A 244 -15.81 -20.41 8.72
C GLU A 244 -15.10 -21.60 9.36
N ALA A 245 -13.93 -21.37 9.99
CA ALA A 245 -13.23 -22.41 10.74
C ALA A 245 -14.05 -22.93 11.93
N GLY A 246 -14.83 -22.07 12.57
CA GLY A 246 -15.80 -22.44 13.60
C GLY A 246 -16.90 -23.33 13.04
N ALA A 247 -17.52 -22.92 11.93
CA ALA A 247 -18.58 -23.68 11.25
C ALA A 247 -18.10 -25.07 10.82
N ALA A 248 -16.91 -25.16 10.21
CA ALA A 248 -16.32 -26.43 9.78
C ALA A 248 -16.09 -27.41 10.96
N LYS A 249 -15.69 -26.91 12.13
CA LYS A 249 -15.54 -27.73 13.34
C LYS A 249 -16.87 -28.27 13.82
N TRP A 250 -17.92 -27.44 13.83
CA TRP A 250 -19.25 -27.87 14.23
C TRP A 250 -19.85 -28.87 13.24
N GLU A 251 -19.65 -28.67 11.94
CA GLU A 251 -20.08 -29.61 10.91
C GLU A 251 -19.39 -30.98 11.08
N SER A 252 -18.08 -31.00 11.32
CA SER A 252 -17.35 -32.24 11.60
C SER A 252 -17.85 -32.92 12.88
N ALA A 253 -18.06 -32.14 13.95
CA ALA A 253 -18.56 -32.69 15.22
C ALA A 253 -19.98 -33.24 15.09
N TRP A 254 -20.81 -32.64 14.24
CA TRP A 254 -22.16 -33.10 13.96
C TRP A 254 -22.14 -34.41 13.16
N ARG A 255 -21.32 -34.51 12.11
CA ARG A 255 -21.11 -35.77 11.37
C ARG A 255 -20.62 -36.91 12.27
N ASP A 256 -19.65 -36.63 13.13
CA ASP A 256 -19.16 -37.63 14.09
C ASP A 256 -20.27 -38.09 15.06
N ALA A 257 -21.17 -37.18 15.46
CA ALA A 257 -22.32 -37.51 16.30
C ALA A 257 -23.35 -38.35 15.55
N GLU A 258 -23.64 -38.04 14.29
CA GLU A 258 -24.51 -38.85 13.42
C GLU A 258 -23.96 -40.26 13.26
N ASP A 259 -22.66 -40.40 12.99
CA ASP A 259 -22.00 -41.70 12.86
C ASP A 259 -22.09 -42.52 14.15
N ARG A 260 -21.90 -41.90 15.32
CA ARG A 260 -22.06 -42.56 16.62
C ARG A 260 -23.50 -43.02 16.86
N VAL A 261 -24.48 -42.19 16.51
CA VAL A 261 -25.91 -42.57 16.62
C VAL A 261 -26.23 -43.72 15.67
N ALA A 262 -25.72 -43.71 14.44
CA ALA A 262 -25.88 -44.81 13.50
C ALA A 262 -25.27 -46.12 14.02
N GLN A 263 -24.07 -46.07 14.61
CA GLN A 263 -23.43 -47.21 15.25
C GLN A 263 -24.26 -47.75 16.43
N ALA A 264 -24.71 -46.86 17.32
CA ALA A 264 -25.55 -47.25 18.46
C ALA A 264 -26.88 -47.89 18.01
N ASN A 265 -27.49 -47.38 16.93
CA ASN A 265 -28.70 -47.97 16.36
C ASN A 265 -28.45 -49.37 15.79
N PHE A 266 -27.32 -49.59 15.12
CA PHE A 266 -26.96 -50.92 14.62
C PHE A 266 -26.75 -51.91 15.75
N GLU A 267 -26.05 -51.50 16.81
CA GLU A 267 -25.87 -52.32 18.02
C GLU A 267 -27.19 -52.63 18.72
N LEU A 268 -28.09 -51.65 18.80
CA LEU A 268 -29.43 -51.81 19.36
C LEU A 268 -30.25 -52.85 18.58
N GLU A 269 -30.25 -52.77 17.25
CA GLU A 269 -30.94 -53.75 16.40
C GLU A 269 -30.32 -55.15 16.52
N ALA A 270 -28.99 -55.25 16.60
CA ALA A 270 -28.32 -56.53 16.87
C ALA A 270 -28.70 -57.11 18.24
N ALA A 271 -28.78 -56.28 19.28
CA ALA A 271 -29.21 -56.70 20.62
C ALA A 271 -30.68 -57.14 20.63
N LYS A 272 -31.58 -56.38 20.00
CA LYS A 272 -33.00 -56.76 19.85
C LYS A 272 -33.15 -58.11 19.16
N LYS A 273 -32.39 -58.35 18.08
CA LYS A 273 -32.40 -59.64 17.38
C LYS A 273 -31.96 -60.79 18.29
N ARG A 274 -30.87 -60.60 19.05
CA ARG A 274 -30.38 -61.60 20.02
C ARG A 274 -31.42 -61.90 21.10
N ILE A 275 -32.10 -60.88 21.63
CA ILE A 275 -33.18 -61.05 22.60
C ILE A 275 -34.33 -61.87 21.98
N ALA A 276 -34.77 -61.52 20.77
CA ALA A 276 -35.84 -62.25 20.08
C ALA A 276 -35.48 -63.72 19.79
N GLU A 277 -34.21 -64.03 19.50
CA GLU A 277 -33.72 -65.41 19.35
C GLU A 277 -33.78 -66.18 20.67
N LEU A 278 -33.32 -65.57 21.78
CA LEU A 278 -33.40 -66.17 23.11
C LEU A 278 -34.84 -66.38 23.58
N GLU A 279 -35.75 -65.47 23.25
CA GLU A 279 -37.19 -65.63 23.55
C GLU A 279 -37.79 -66.81 22.79
N ARG A 280 -37.48 -66.96 21.49
CA ARG A 280 -37.89 -68.14 20.71
C ARG A 280 -37.30 -69.44 21.24
N GLU A 281 -36.05 -69.41 21.72
CA GLU A 281 -35.42 -70.59 22.32
C GLU A 281 -36.10 -70.98 23.64
N LYS A 282 -36.38 -70.01 24.51
CA LYS A 282 -37.15 -70.22 25.75
C LYS A 282 -38.56 -70.74 25.49
N GLU A 283 -39.22 -70.25 24.44
CA GLU A 283 -40.55 -70.74 24.06
C GLU A 283 -40.50 -72.21 23.61
N ARG A 284 -39.53 -72.57 22.76
CA ARG A 284 -39.29 -73.96 22.35
C ARG A 284 -38.95 -74.86 23.54
N GLU A 285 -38.20 -74.38 24.52
CA GLU A 285 -37.88 -75.13 25.73
C GLU A 285 -39.13 -75.38 26.59
N ARG A 286 -39.96 -74.35 26.80
CA ARG A 286 -41.25 -74.49 27.48
C ARG A 286 -42.20 -75.44 26.76
N GLU A 287 -42.19 -75.45 25.43
CA GLU A 287 -42.99 -76.38 24.63
C GLU A 287 -42.51 -77.82 24.81
N ARG A 288 -41.19 -78.07 24.76
CA ARG A 288 -40.60 -79.39 25.05
C ARG A 288 -40.88 -79.85 26.48
N GLU A 289 -40.89 -78.94 27.44
CA GLU A 289 -41.23 -79.24 28.83
C GLU A 289 -42.70 -79.67 28.95
N ARG A 290 -43.62 -78.94 28.33
CA ARG A 290 -45.04 -79.32 28.25
C ARG A 290 -45.26 -80.65 27.55
N GLU A 291 -44.49 -80.95 26.51
CA GLU A 291 -44.55 -82.22 25.80
C GLU A 291 -44.08 -83.38 26.71
N ARG A 292 -42.98 -83.20 27.44
CA ARG A 292 -42.51 -84.17 28.45
C ARG A 292 -43.49 -84.35 29.60
N GLU A 293 -44.17 -83.29 30.04
CA GLU A 293 -45.23 -83.40 31.05
C GLU A 293 -46.40 -84.24 30.53
N ARG A 294 -46.84 -84.01 29.29
CA ARG A 294 -47.89 -84.83 28.64
C ARG A 294 -47.47 -86.29 28.49
N GLU A 295 -46.25 -86.56 28.06
CA GLU A 295 -45.72 -87.93 27.95
C GLU A 295 -45.71 -88.63 29.31
N LYS A 296 -45.34 -87.93 30.39
CA LYS A 296 -45.40 -88.48 31.75
C LYS A 296 -46.82 -88.74 32.21
N ASP A 297 -47.75 -87.81 31.96
CA ASP A 297 -49.16 -87.99 32.31
C ASP A 297 -49.75 -89.20 31.56
N GLU A 298 -49.41 -89.39 30.27
CA GLU A 298 -49.81 -90.56 29.47
C GLU A 298 -49.17 -91.87 29.98
N GLU A 299 -47.91 -91.84 30.42
CA GLU A 299 -47.23 -92.99 31.04
C GLU A 299 -47.85 -93.37 32.39
N GLU A 300 -48.22 -92.38 33.22
CA GLU A 300 -48.91 -92.59 34.49
C GLU A 300 -50.32 -93.17 34.28
N GLU A 301 -51.09 -92.65 33.31
CA GLU A 301 -52.43 -93.17 32.97
C GLU A 301 -52.36 -94.63 32.46
N ASN A 302 -51.36 -94.98 31.64
CA ASN A 302 -51.13 -96.37 31.20
C ASN A 302 -50.68 -97.30 32.32
N ALA A 303 -50.02 -96.78 33.37
CA ALA A 303 -49.58 -97.59 34.50
C ALA A 303 -50.71 -97.90 35.51
N GLU A 304 -51.77 -97.08 35.54
CA GLU A 304 -52.95 -97.29 36.38
C GLU A 304 -54.02 -98.20 35.75
N ALA A 305 -53.99 -98.41 34.42
CA ALA A 305 -54.93 -99.24 33.65
C ALA A 305 -54.56 -100.74 33.64
#